data_AF-A0A9E0KV01-F1
#
_entry.id   AF-A0A9E0KV01-F1
#
_cell.length_a   1.000
_cell.length_b   1.000
_cell.length_c   1.000
_cell.angle_alpha   90.00
_cell.angle_beta   90.00
_cell.angle_gamma   90.00
#
_symmetry.space_group_name_H-M   'P 1'
#
loop_
_entity.id
_entity.type
_entity.pdbx_description
1 polymer ?
#
loop_
_entity_poly.entity_id
_entity_poly.type
_entity_poly.pdbx_seq_one_letter_code
_entity_poly.pdbx_strand_id
1 'polypeptide(L)' 'GLNEIHRFPQGVVSLPNLEHLDLSHNPIESCPLQILKLKKLKTLDLNNTNILAIPDQIKRSGVKIFFDKKPPTA' A
#
# COMPACT_ATOMS: atom_id res chain seq x y z
N GLY A 1 9.17 9.04 12.73
CA GLY A 1 8.77 10.32 12.11
C GLY A 1 7.79 10.02 11.01
N LEU A 2 6.87 10.94 10.71
CA LEU A 2 6.03 10.84 9.51
C LEU A 2 6.94 11.03 8.30
N ASN A 3 6.80 10.15 7.31
CA ASN A 3 7.45 10.33 6.02
C ASN A 3 6.48 11.12 5.10
N GLU A 4 7.01 11.95 4.20
CA GLU A 4 6.21 12.84 3.35
C GLU A 4 5.86 12.19 2.00
N ILE A 5 5.66 10.87 1.97
CA ILE A 5 5.33 10.18 0.73
C ILE A 5 3.82 10.35 0.47
N HIS A 6 3.46 11.33 -0.35
CA HIS A 6 2.07 11.57 -0.75
C HIS A 6 1.59 10.63 -1.88
N ARG A 7 2.53 10.08 -2.65
CA ARG A 7 2.25 9.23 -3.82
C ARG A 7 3.14 8.01 -3.80
N PHE A 8 2.64 6.92 -4.36
CA PHE A 8 3.42 5.70 -4.51
C PHE A 8 4.74 5.92 -5.28
N PRO A 9 5.89 5.53 -4.72
CA PRO A 9 7.18 5.66 -5.37
C PRO A 9 7.30 4.66 -6.52
N GLN A 10 7.09 5.13 -7.76
CA GLN A 10 7.04 4.26 -8.95
C GLN A 10 8.30 3.40 -9.13
N GLY A 11 9.48 3.88 -8.70
CA GLY A 11 10.73 3.12 -8.78
C GLY A 11 10.72 1.81 -7.99
N VAL A 12 9.88 1.67 -6.95
CA VAL A 12 9.79 0.43 -6.17
C VAL A 12 9.37 -0.76 -7.02
N VAL A 13 8.61 -0.54 -8.12
CA VAL A 13 8.18 -1.63 -9.01
C VAL A 13 9.31 -2.23 -9.84
N SER A 14 10.49 -1.60 -9.88
CA SER A 14 11.66 -2.15 -10.55
C SER A 14 12.44 -3.14 -9.67
N LEU A 15 11.96 -3.45 -8.47
CA LEU A 15 12.57 -4.39 -7.54
C LEU A 15 11.91 -5.78 -7.70
N PRO A 16 12.43 -6.68 -8.55
CA PRO A 16 11.74 -7.93 -8.91
C PRO A 16 11.63 -8.93 -7.76
N ASN A 17 12.45 -8.75 -6.72
CA ASN A 17 12.52 -9.62 -5.54
C ASN A 17 11.90 -9.01 -4.29
N LEU A 18 11.20 -7.88 -4.40
CA LEU A 18 10.57 -7.26 -3.24
C LEU A 18 9.42 -8.13 -2.72
N GLU A 19 9.55 -8.61 -1.48
CA GLU A 19 8.54 -9.45 -0.83
C GLU A 19 7.71 -8.66 0.20
N HIS A 20 8.28 -7.59 0.75
CA HIS A 20 7.67 -6.80 1.81
C HIS A 20 7.78 -5.32 1.45
N LEU A 21 6.65 -4.62 1.47
CA LEU A 21 6.60 -3.18 1.26
C LEU A 21 5.84 -2.52 2.40
N ASP A 22 6.52 -1.62 3.10
CA ASP A 22 5.94 -0.79 4.15
C ASP A 22 5.75 0.64 3.64
N LEU A 23 4.50 1.07 3.57
CA LEU A 23 4.12 2.46 3.27
C LEU A 23 3.34 3.07 4.44
N SER A 24 3.39 2.44 5.61
CA SER A 24 2.69 2.92 6.80
C SER A 24 3.20 4.30 7.21
N HIS A 25 2.37 5.07 7.92
CA HIS A 25 2.72 6.42 8.40
C HIS A 25 3.14 7.40 7.28
N ASN A 26 2.53 7.27 6.11
CA ASN A 26 2.67 8.20 5.00
C ASN A 26 1.30 8.77 4.59
N PRO A 27 1.22 10.05 4.20
CA PRO A 27 -0.04 10.69 3.81
C PRO A 27 -0.54 10.26 2.41
N ILE A 28 -0.33 9.00 2.01
CA ILE A 28 -0.77 8.46 0.73
C ILE A 28 -2.30 8.44 0.68
N GLU A 29 -2.89 9.02 -0.35
CA GLU A 29 -4.35 9.18 -0.47
C GLU A 29 -5.04 8.05 -1.24
N SER A 30 -4.29 7.29 -2.04
CA SER A 30 -4.84 6.23 -2.87
C SER A 30 -3.93 5.01 -2.94
N CYS A 31 -4.55 3.82 -2.92
CA CYS A 31 -3.82 2.57 -3.07
C CYS A 31 -3.41 2.38 -4.55
N PRO A 32 -2.11 2.26 -4.83
CA PRO A 32 -1.59 2.17 -6.20
C PRO A 32 -1.77 0.76 -6.79
N LEU A 33 -2.45 0.65 -7.93
CA LEU A 33 -2.56 -0.62 -8.67
C LEU A 33 -1.20 -1.13 -9.18
N GLN A 34 -0.19 -0.27 -9.22
CA GLN A 34 1.16 -0.59 -9.67
C GLN A 34 1.85 -1.65 -8.80
N ILE A 35 1.41 -1.87 -7.55
CA ILE A 35 1.95 -2.95 -6.71
C ILE A 35 1.70 -4.35 -7.30
N LEU A 36 0.71 -4.48 -8.21
CA LEU A 36 0.47 -5.74 -8.95
C LEU A 36 1.61 -6.11 -9.92
N LYS A 37 2.55 -5.20 -10.18
CA LYS A 37 3.78 -5.48 -10.92
C LYS A 37 4.81 -6.24 -10.07
N LEU A 38 4.74 -6.13 -8.75
CA LEU A 38 5.64 -6.79 -7.81
C LEU A 38 5.23 -8.25 -7.61
N LYS A 39 5.65 -9.14 -8.51
CA LYS A 39 5.19 -10.55 -8.55
C LYS A 39 5.58 -11.39 -7.34
N LYS A 40 6.56 -10.96 -6.56
CA LYS A 40 7.00 -11.62 -5.33
C LYS A 40 6.49 -10.96 -4.06
N LEU A 41 5.70 -9.88 -4.16
CA LEU A 41 5.18 -9.19 -3.00
C LEU A 41 4.24 -10.11 -2.20
N LYS A 42 4.54 -10.29 -0.93
CA LYS A 42 3.77 -11.10 0.02
C LYS A 42 2.99 -10.22 0.98
N THR A 43 3.58 -9.11 1.43
CA THR A 43 2.95 -8.21 2.39
C THR A 43 3.04 -6.75 1.97
N LEU A 44 1.95 -6.03 2.17
CA LEU A 44 1.86 -4.58 1.99
C LEU A 44 1.27 -3.95 3.26
N ASP A 45 2.02 -3.06 3.91
CA ASP A 45 1.52 -2.28 5.05
C ASP A 45 1.09 -0.88 4.60
N LEU A 46 -0.18 -0.55 4.87
CA LEU A 46 -0.84 0.72 4.57
C LEU A 46 -1.46 1.35 5.83
N ASN A 47 -1.05 0.91 7.02
CA ASN A 47 -1.54 1.48 8.28
C ASN A 47 -1.17 2.96 8.39
N ASN A 48 -2.05 3.74 9.01
CA ASN A 48 -1.83 5.18 9.20
C ASN A 48 -1.54 5.93 7.89
N THR A 49 -2.29 5.59 6.82
CA THR A 49 -2.32 6.32 5.55
C THR A 49 -3.67 7.01 5.33
N ASN A 50 -3.76 7.90 4.36
CA ASN A 50 -5.01 8.58 3.99
C ASN A 50 -5.87 7.77 3.01
N ILE A 51 -5.40 6.60 2.55
CA ILE A 51 -6.10 5.71 1.62
C ILE A 51 -7.47 5.36 2.17
N LEU A 52 -8.56 5.71 1.48
CA LEU A 52 -9.93 5.47 1.96
C LEU A 52 -10.37 4.01 1.84
N ALA A 53 -9.95 3.34 0.77
CA ALA A 53 -10.34 1.97 0.48
C ALA A 53 -9.26 1.25 -0.32
N ILE A 54 -9.23 -0.07 -0.18
CA ILE A 54 -8.40 -0.95 -1.00
C ILE A 54 -9.19 -1.36 -2.25
N PRO A 55 -8.66 -1.17 -3.48
CA PRO A 55 -9.28 -1.65 -4.70
C PRO A 55 -9.44 -3.16 -4.71
N ASP A 56 -10.51 -3.68 -5.31
CA ASP A 56 -10.78 -5.12 -5.35
C ASP A 56 -9.68 -5.91 -6.08
N GLN A 57 -9.03 -5.32 -7.08
CA GLN A 57 -7.88 -5.95 -7.74
C GLN A 57 -6.75 -6.25 -6.76
N ILE A 58 -6.52 -5.36 -5.79
CA ILE A 58 -5.50 -5.54 -4.76
C ILE A 58 -5.95 -6.58 -3.74
N LYS A 59 -7.22 -6.56 -3.31
CA LYS A 59 -7.76 -7.61 -2.42
C LYS A 59 -7.66 -9.02 -3.02
N ARG A 60 -7.85 -9.15 -4.34
CA ARG A 60 -7.77 -10.43 -5.07
C ARG A 60 -6.35 -10.83 -5.47
N SER A 61 -5.35 -9.99 -5.20
CA SER A 61 -3.97 -10.24 -5.64
C SER A 61 -3.25 -11.33 -4.84
N GLY A 62 -3.81 -11.76 -3.70
CA GLY A 62 -3.17 -12.70 -2.78
C GLY A 62 -2.11 -12.07 -1.85
N VAL A 63 -1.81 -10.79 -2.02
CA VAL A 63 -0.95 -10.02 -1.10
C VAL A 63 -1.67 -9.84 0.23
N LYS A 64 -0.98 -10.10 1.34
CA LYS A 64 -1.49 -9.79 2.69
C LYS A 64 -1.38 -8.29 2.92
N ILE A 65 -2.51 -7.65 3.22
CA ILE A 65 -2.59 -6.19 3.38
C ILE A 65 -2.87 -5.87 4.84
N PHE A 66 -2.03 -5.04 5.43
CA PHE A 66 -2.32 -4.41 6.70
C PHE A 66 -2.91 -3.02 6.43
N PHE A 67 -4.18 -2.86 6.76
CA PHE A 67 -4.92 -1.63 6.50
C PHE A 67 -5.99 -1.46 7.57
N ASP A 68 -5.63 -0.74 8.63
CA ASP A 68 -6.57 -0.37 9.68
C ASP A 68 -7.22 0.98 9.34
N LYS A 69 -8.41 0.92 8.72
CA LYS A 69 -9.31 2.05 8.68
C LYS A 69 -10.22 1.96 9.89
N LYS A 70 -10.08 2.93 10.79
CA LYS A 70 -11.24 3.32 11.61
C LYS A 70 -12.34 3.76 10.63
N PRO A 71 -13.59 3.29 10.80
CA PRO A 71 -14.72 3.91 10.13
C PRO A 71 -14.62 5.42 10.34
N PRO A 72 -14.99 6.26 9.35
CA PRO A 72 -15.10 7.68 9.63
C PRO A 72 -15.98 7.84 10.87
N THR A 73 -15.37 8.27 11.98
CA THR A 73 -16.11 8.65 13.17
C THR A 73 -16.96 9.83 12.72
N ALA A 74 -18.28 9.61 12.70
CA ALA A 74 -19.26 10.67 12.50
C ALA A 74 -19.10 11.76 13.55
#